data_AF-A0A1I5VWJ3-F1
#
_entry.id   AF-A0A1I5VWJ3-F1
#
_cell.length_a   1.000
_cell.length_b   1.000
_cell.length_c   1.000
_cell.angle_alpha   90.00
_cell.angle_beta   90.00
_cell.angle_gamma   90.00
#
_symmetry.space_group_name_H-M   'P 1'
#
loop_
_entity.id
_entity.type
_entity.pdbx_description
1 polymer ?
#
loop_
_entity_poly.entity_id
_entity_poly.type
_entity_poly.pdbx_seq_one_letter_code
_entity_poly.pdbx_strand_id
1 'polypeptide(L)'
;MGMINRLNDFFGLGDEEETFQVENNAQENNEMKNKQKPQFPNRQGSNPAMNTRREVKKNNNVVALSQVQQQGKIIVVEPRVYSEVKDIADLLLSNQSVILNFSRIEKSEAKKIVDFLMGSIYAIEGDMQRVGNEIFLCTPKNVEIDGVLEQTNTFDDLEIY
;
A
#
# COMPACT_ATOMS: atom_id res chain seq x y z
N MET A 1 24.47 -34.27 7.46
CA MET A 1 24.63 -32.80 7.53
C MET A 1 23.38 -32.16 6.93
N GLY A 2 22.88 -31.02 7.41
CA GLY A 2 23.26 -30.22 8.57
C GLY A 2 22.26 -29.07 8.70
N MET A 3 21.80 -28.74 9.90
CA MET A 3 20.70 -27.77 10.11
C MET A 3 21.06 -26.63 11.08
N ILE A 4 22.36 -26.48 11.37
CA ILE A 4 22.91 -25.49 12.33
C ILE A 4 23.53 -24.28 11.61
N ASN A 5 23.95 -24.41 10.34
CA ASN A 5 24.44 -23.32 9.48
C ASN A 5 23.35 -22.34 8.99
N ARG A 6 22.29 -22.11 9.77
CA ARG A 6 21.28 -21.07 9.49
C ARG A 6 20.95 -20.18 10.69
N LEU A 7 21.59 -20.41 11.84
CA LEU A 7 21.44 -19.54 13.02
C LEU A 7 22.54 -18.47 13.11
N ASN A 8 23.76 -18.77 12.61
CA ASN A 8 24.88 -17.82 12.67
C ASN A 8 24.78 -16.66 11.67
N ASP A 9 24.09 -16.84 10.54
CA ASP A 9 24.01 -15.80 9.49
C ASP A 9 22.90 -14.76 9.75
N PHE A 10 22.07 -14.95 10.79
CA PHE A 10 20.96 -14.04 11.12
C PHE A 10 21.31 -12.99 12.17
N PHE A 11 22.28 -13.28 13.05
CA PHE A 11 22.91 -12.28 13.90
C PHE A 11 24.28 -11.96 13.30
N GLY A 12 24.39 -10.81 12.64
CA GLY A 12 25.63 -10.32 12.02
C GLY A 12 26.71 -9.99 13.05
N LEU A 13 27.32 -11.03 13.61
CA LEU A 13 28.44 -11.01 14.55
C LEU A 13 29.53 -11.95 14.02
N GLY A 14 30.12 -11.54 12.90
CA GLY A 14 31.45 -11.94 12.48
C GLY A 14 32.19 -10.67 12.13
N ASP A 15 33.00 -10.19 13.09
CA ASP A 15 34.16 -9.28 13.00
C ASP A 15 33.99 -7.98 12.14
N GLU A 16 34.35 -6.77 12.55
CA GLU A 16 35.49 -6.30 13.35
C GLU A 16 35.12 -5.00 14.15
N GLU A 17 36.09 -4.39 14.83
CA GLU A 17 35.92 -3.40 15.91
C GLU A 17 35.41 -2.00 15.51
N GLU A 18 34.60 -1.38 16.38
CA GLU A 18 34.87 -0.01 16.89
C GLU A 18 34.05 0.30 18.16
N THR A 19 34.69 0.90 19.17
CA THR A 19 34.11 1.05 20.53
C THR A 19 33.30 2.33 20.72
N PHE A 20 32.09 2.22 21.28
CA PHE A 20 31.36 3.33 21.90
C PHE A 20 30.93 2.99 23.32
N GLN A 21 31.31 3.82 24.28
CA GLN A 21 30.95 3.69 25.70
C GLN A 21 29.63 4.40 25.97
N VAL A 22 28.64 3.71 26.57
CA VAL A 22 27.51 4.36 27.26
C VAL A 22 27.23 3.62 28.57
N GLU A 23 27.38 4.37 29.66
CA GLU A 23 27.28 3.93 31.05
C GLU A 23 25.81 3.72 31.46
N ASN A 24 25.49 2.59 32.10
CA ASN A 24 24.14 2.29 32.58
C ASN A 24 24.12 2.14 34.10
N ASN A 25 23.38 3.02 34.79
CA ASN A 25 23.09 2.89 36.21
C ASN A 25 21.97 1.86 36.43
N ALA A 26 22.21 0.90 37.32
CA ALA A 26 21.23 -0.11 37.72
C ALA A 26 20.36 0.38 38.88
N GLN A 27 19.11 -0.09 38.96
CA GLN A 27 18.40 -0.25 40.24
C GLN A 27 17.35 -1.37 40.17
N GLU A 28 17.33 -2.21 41.21
CA GLU A 28 16.51 -3.42 41.36
C GLU A 28 15.08 -3.16 41.88
N ASN A 29 14.19 -4.16 41.78
CA ASN A 29 13.50 -4.87 42.90
C ASN A 29 12.31 -5.71 42.34
N ASN A 30 12.19 -7.04 42.54
CA ASN A 30 11.80 -7.85 43.73
C ASN A 30 10.29 -7.82 44.11
N GLU A 31 9.55 -8.93 44.38
CA GLU A 31 9.67 -10.36 43.96
C GLU A 31 8.54 -10.71 42.95
N MET A 32 7.30 -11.19 43.21
CA MET A 32 6.73 -11.97 44.33
C MET A 32 5.68 -13.01 43.84
N LYS A 33 5.56 -14.14 44.53
CA LYS A 33 4.75 -15.34 44.18
C LYS A 33 3.21 -15.21 44.38
N ASN A 34 2.43 -15.98 43.61
CA ASN A 34 1.38 -16.83 44.22
C ASN A 34 1.02 -18.09 43.39
N LYS A 35 0.54 -19.14 44.06
CA LYS A 35 0.17 -20.47 43.52
C LYS A 35 -1.36 -20.63 43.44
N GLN A 36 -1.86 -21.48 42.54
CA GLN A 36 -3.19 -22.11 42.71
C GLN A 36 -3.27 -23.49 42.03
N LYS A 37 -4.09 -24.39 42.60
CA LYS A 37 -4.30 -25.80 42.22
C LYS A 37 -5.74 -26.03 41.68
N PRO A 38 -6.04 -27.17 41.01
CA PRO A 38 -7.26 -27.31 40.19
C PRO A 38 -8.39 -28.22 40.77
N GLN A 39 -9.54 -28.20 40.05
CA GLN A 39 -10.65 -29.19 39.97
C GLN A 39 -12.01 -28.96 40.72
N PHE A 40 -13.04 -29.63 40.17
CA PHE A 40 -14.51 -29.41 40.19
C PHE A 40 -15.26 -30.31 41.24
N PRO A 41 -16.60 -30.59 41.18
CA PRO A 41 -17.80 -29.92 40.61
C PRO A 41 -19.02 -29.83 41.60
N ASN A 42 -20.17 -29.23 41.21
CA ASN A 42 -21.49 -29.73 41.67
C ASN A 42 -22.68 -29.39 40.72
N ARG A 43 -23.81 -30.10 40.88
CA ARG A 43 -24.98 -30.17 39.98
C ARG A 43 -26.28 -29.61 40.59
N GLN A 44 -27.28 -29.49 39.71
CA GLN A 44 -28.75 -29.58 39.90
C GLN A 44 -29.56 -28.27 39.83
N GLY A 45 -30.67 -28.35 39.09
CA GLY A 45 -31.58 -27.25 38.75
C GLY A 45 -32.49 -27.66 37.59
N SER A 46 -33.48 -28.50 37.87
CA SER A 46 -34.43 -29.04 36.88
C SER A 46 -35.61 -28.11 36.61
N ASN A 47 -36.08 -28.03 35.36
CA ASN A 47 -37.50 -27.85 35.03
C ASN A 47 -37.77 -28.24 33.57
N PRO A 48 -38.76 -29.11 33.28
CA PRO A 48 -39.17 -29.44 31.91
C PRO A 48 -40.43 -28.67 31.48
N ALA A 49 -40.41 -28.08 30.28
CA ALA A 49 -41.62 -27.64 29.60
C ALA A 49 -41.47 -27.79 28.08
N MET A 50 -42.12 -28.83 27.55
CA MET A 50 -42.22 -29.13 26.12
C MET A 50 -43.04 -28.04 25.43
N ASN A 51 -42.46 -27.32 24.46
CA ASN A 51 -43.22 -26.41 23.59
C ASN A 51 -43.00 -26.78 22.11
N THR A 52 -43.88 -27.63 21.59
CA THR A 52 -43.87 -28.07 20.19
C THR A 52 -44.45 -26.99 19.28
N ARG A 53 -43.64 -26.00 18.93
CA ARG A 53 -43.92 -25.10 17.80
C ARG A 53 -42.65 -24.87 16.99
N ARG A 54 -42.46 -25.69 15.95
CA ARG A 54 -41.48 -25.42 14.88
C ARG A 54 -41.95 -24.21 14.08
N GLU A 55 -41.63 -23.02 14.55
CA GLU A 55 -41.61 -21.86 13.65
C GLU A 55 -40.37 -21.99 12.79
N VAL A 56 -40.58 -22.29 11.51
CA VAL A 56 -39.50 -22.23 10.50
C VAL A 56 -39.21 -20.75 10.28
N LYS A 57 -38.40 -20.18 11.17
CA LYS A 57 -37.75 -18.89 10.94
C LYS A 57 -36.94 -19.01 9.65
N LYS A 58 -37.49 -18.46 8.57
CA LYS A 58 -36.83 -18.36 7.28
C LYS A 58 -35.74 -17.30 7.43
N ASN A 59 -34.59 -17.74 7.94
CA ASN A 59 -33.40 -16.91 8.14
C ASN A 59 -32.82 -16.53 6.77
N ASN A 60 -33.45 -15.59 6.09
CA ASN A 60 -32.83 -14.85 5.00
C ASN A 60 -31.74 -13.95 5.62
N ASN A 61 -30.62 -14.57 6.00
CA ASN A 61 -29.37 -13.86 6.28
C ASN A 61 -28.83 -13.34 4.95
N VAL A 62 -29.46 -12.27 4.45
CA VAL A 62 -28.92 -11.47 3.36
C VAL A 62 -27.76 -10.68 3.96
N VAL A 63 -26.59 -11.32 4.03
CA VAL A 63 -25.34 -10.60 4.25
C VAL A 63 -25.20 -9.61 3.10
N ALA A 64 -25.35 -8.33 3.42
CA ALA A 64 -25.03 -7.27 2.48
C ALA A 64 -23.57 -7.47 2.06
N LEU A 65 -23.35 -7.86 0.81
CA LEU A 65 -22.04 -7.82 0.21
C LEU A 65 -21.70 -6.34 0.07
N SER A 66 -21.08 -5.78 1.11
CA SER A 66 -20.40 -4.50 1.04
C SER A 66 -19.36 -4.64 -0.06
N GLN A 67 -19.71 -4.24 -1.28
CA GLN A 67 -18.75 -4.03 -2.33
C GLN A 67 -17.73 -3.06 -1.74
N VAL A 68 -16.53 -3.56 -1.46
CA VAL A 68 -15.38 -2.72 -1.15
C VAL A 68 -15.09 -2.00 -2.46
N GLN A 69 -15.80 -0.89 -2.66
CA GLN A 69 -15.50 0.09 -3.69
C GLN A 69 -14.08 0.54 -3.37
N GLN A 70 -13.12 -0.02 -4.11
CA GLN A 70 -11.74 0.42 -4.08
C GLN A 70 -11.77 1.88 -4.52
N GLN A 71 -11.72 2.78 -3.55
CA GLN A 71 -11.83 4.21 -3.80
C GLN A 71 -10.62 4.61 -4.64
N GLY A 72 -10.85 4.91 -5.92
CA GLY A 72 -9.81 5.29 -6.87
C GLY A 72 -9.08 6.51 -6.35
N LYS A 73 -7.88 6.30 -5.78
CA LYS A 73 -7.06 7.37 -5.24
C LYS A 73 -6.26 7.99 -6.38
N ILE A 74 -6.57 9.23 -6.70
CA ILE A 74 -5.76 10.07 -7.57
C ILE A 74 -4.74 10.81 -6.70
N ILE A 75 -3.48 10.80 -7.10
CA ILE A 75 -2.38 11.51 -6.44
C ILE A 75 -1.90 12.64 -7.36
N VAL A 76 -1.62 13.81 -6.79
CA VAL A 76 -1.00 14.92 -7.52
C VAL A 76 0.46 15.01 -7.11
N VAL A 77 1.36 15.05 -8.10
CA VAL A 77 2.81 15.21 -7.91
C VAL A 77 3.28 16.40 -8.75
N GLU A 78 4.14 17.22 -8.17
CA GLU A 78 4.78 18.38 -8.83
C GLU A 78 6.29 18.13 -8.85
N PRO A 79 6.83 17.40 -9.85
CA PRO A 79 8.22 16.97 -9.83
C PRO A 79 9.19 18.14 -9.92
N ARG A 80 10.33 18.01 -9.25
CA ARG A 80 11.41 19.01 -9.24
C ARG A 80 12.73 18.50 -9.80
N VAL A 81 12.92 17.18 -9.81
CA VAL A 81 14.13 16.53 -10.29
C VAL A 81 13.79 15.21 -10.98
N TYR A 82 14.57 14.84 -12.00
CA TYR A 82 14.36 13.59 -12.75
C TYR A 82 14.32 12.32 -11.87
N SER A 83 15.00 12.29 -10.71
CA SER A 83 15.05 11.10 -9.84
C SER A 83 13.70 10.69 -9.24
N GLU A 84 12.75 11.62 -9.08
CA GLU A 84 11.39 11.37 -8.56
C GLU A 84 10.53 10.52 -9.51
N VAL A 85 10.99 10.30 -10.75
CA VAL A 85 10.26 9.48 -11.73
C VAL A 85 10.04 8.03 -11.29
N LYS A 86 10.95 7.49 -10.46
CA LYS A 86 10.82 6.14 -9.91
C LYS A 86 9.64 6.05 -8.94
N ASP A 87 9.53 7.01 -8.03
CA ASP A 87 8.45 7.05 -7.05
C ASP A 87 7.09 7.19 -7.77
N ILE A 88 7.03 7.99 -8.84
CA ILE A 88 5.84 8.14 -9.69
C ILE A 88 5.47 6.81 -10.39
N ALA A 89 6.45 6.09 -10.92
CA ALA A 89 6.21 4.78 -11.52
C ALA A 89 5.69 3.77 -10.49
N ASP A 90 6.25 3.74 -9.28
CA ASP A 90 5.80 2.84 -8.20
C ASP A 90 4.34 3.11 -7.77
N LEU A 91 3.89 4.37 -7.81
CA LEU A 91 2.47 4.72 -7.61
C LEU A 91 1.56 4.13 -8.72
N LEU A 92 1.99 4.24 -9.98
CA LEU A 92 1.26 3.69 -11.13
C LEU A 92 1.18 2.15 -11.08
N LEU A 93 2.30 1.49 -10.76
CA LEU A 93 2.36 0.04 -10.52
C LEU A 93 1.48 -0.39 -9.34
N SER A 94 1.28 0.48 -8.36
CA SER A 94 0.34 0.29 -7.23
C SER A 94 -1.14 0.48 -7.60
N ASN A 95 -1.47 0.60 -8.90
CA ASN A 95 -2.80 0.88 -9.44
C ASN A 95 -3.41 2.20 -8.93
N GLN A 96 -2.58 3.24 -8.72
CA GLN A 96 -3.00 4.58 -8.36
C GLN A 96 -2.80 5.53 -9.54
N SER A 97 -3.80 6.35 -9.87
CA SER A 97 -3.68 7.36 -10.92
C SER A 97 -2.88 8.55 -10.43
N VAL A 98 -2.05 9.13 -11.31
CA VAL A 98 -1.17 10.24 -10.96
C VAL A 98 -1.38 11.43 -11.90
N ILE A 99 -1.63 12.60 -11.34
CA ILE A 99 -1.57 13.88 -12.06
C ILE A 99 -0.20 14.48 -11.82
N LEU A 100 0.54 14.73 -12.91
CA LEU A 100 1.87 15.31 -12.91
C LEU A 100 1.78 16.77 -13.34
N ASN A 101 2.43 17.66 -12.60
CA ASN A 101 2.59 19.06 -12.94
C ASN A 101 4.08 19.39 -13.11
N PHE A 102 4.49 19.71 -14.34
CA PHE A 102 5.88 19.98 -14.69
C PHE A 102 6.29 21.47 -14.60
N SER A 103 5.45 22.38 -14.10
CA SER A 103 5.79 23.82 -14.03
C SER A 103 6.95 24.21 -13.11
N ARG A 104 7.60 23.26 -12.42
CA ARG A 104 8.84 23.48 -11.64
C ARG A 104 10.08 22.78 -12.16
N ILE A 105 9.99 22.06 -13.27
CA ILE A 105 11.10 21.33 -13.87
C ILE A 105 11.43 21.89 -15.24
N GLU A 106 12.69 21.78 -15.68
CA GLU A 106 13.08 22.22 -17.02
C GLU A 106 12.42 21.33 -18.08
N LYS A 107 11.97 21.90 -19.21
CA LYS A 107 11.34 21.16 -20.32
C LYS A 107 12.18 19.98 -20.82
N SER A 108 13.52 20.09 -20.78
CA SER A 108 14.43 19.02 -21.19
C SER A 108 14.44 17.82 -20.22
N GLU A 109 14.14 18.04 -18.94
CA GLU A 109 13.98 16.97 -17.94
C GLU A 109 12.54 16.46 -17.89
N ALA A 110 11.54 17.35 -18.03
CA ALA A 110 10.13 16.96 -18.15
C ALA A 110 9.93 15.92 -19.28
N LYS A 111 10.56 16.14 -20.44
CA LYS A 111 10.57 15.16 -21.54
C LYS A 111 11.09 13.79 -21.09
N LYS A 112 12.25 13.75 -20.42
CA LYS A 112 12.84 12.49 -19.94
C LYS A 112 11.93 11.77 -18.94
N ILE A 113 11.24 12.51 -18.07
CA ILE A 113 10.24 11.96 -17.14
C ILE A 113 9.09 11.32 -17.95
N VAL A 114 8.52 12.02 -18.92
CA VAL A 114 7.45 11.50 -19.78
C VAL A 114 7.92 10.26 -20.55
N ASP A 115 9.09 10.30 -21.18
CA ASP A 115 9.68 9.17 -21.93
C ASP A 115 9.86 7.91 -21.04
N PHE A 116 10.29 8.08 -19.78
CA PHE A 116 10.42 6.98 -18.82
C PHE A 116 9.05 6.43 -18.38
N LEU A 117 8.10 7.32 -18.09
CA LEU A 117 6.76 6.94 -17.65
C LEU A 117 5.95 6.28 -18.75
N MET A 118 6.15 6.65 -20.03
CA MET A 118 5.63 5.92 -21.18
C MET A 118 6.01 4.43 -21.15
N GLY A 119 7.26 4.12 -20.83
CA GLY A 119 7.71 2.72 -20.63
C GLY A 119 6.99 2.02 -19.47
N SER A 120 6.75 2.73 -18.37
CA SER A 120 6.07 2.19 -17.18
C SER A 120 4.58 1.96 -17.41
N ILE A 121 3.91 2.92 -18.05
CA ILE A 121 2.47 2.92 -18.37
C ILE A 121 2.16 1.84 -19.40
N TYR A 122 2.98 1.71 -20.45
CA TYR A 122 2.88 0.62 -21.42
C TYR A 122 2.99 -0.76 -20.77
N ALA A 123 3.90 -0.93 -19.79
CA ALA A 123 4.08 -2.20 -19.08
C ALA A 123 2.90 -2.59 -18.18
N ILE A 124 2.06 -1.63 -17.74
CA ILE A 124 0.87 -1.88 -16.92
C ILE A 124 -0.45 -1.80 -17.69
N GLU A 125 -0.41 -1.68 -19.03
CA GLU A 125 -1.57 -1.48 -19.91
C GLU A 125 -2.39 -0.22 -19.54
N GLY A 126 -1.72 0.80 -19.00
CA GLY A 126 -2.32 2.08 -18.64
C GLY A 126 -2.38 3.08 -19.79
N ASP A 127 -2.76 4.32 -19.47
CA ASP A 127 -2.80 5.45 -20.42
C ASP A 127 -2.13 6.71 -19.83
N MET A 128 -1.71 7.63 -20.71
CA MET A 128 -1.30 8.98 -20.34
C MET A 128 -1.96 10.00 -21.25
N GLN A 129 -2.71 10.93 -20.66
CA GLN A 129 -3.34 12.04 -21.37
C GLN A 129 -2.75 13.37 -20.89
N ARG A 130 -2.40 14.26 -21.81
CA ARG A 130 -2.11 15.65 -21.46
C ARG A 130 -3.42 16.37 -21.13
N VAL A 131 -3.53 16.91 -19.91
CA VAL A 131 -4.76 17.55 -19.41
C VAL A 131 -4.65 19.07 -19.23
N GLY A 132 -3.47 19.65 -19.51
CA GLY A 132 -3.28 21.09 -19.50
C GLY A 132 -1.90 21.52 -20.04
N ASN A 133 -1.52 22.76 -19.79
CA ASN A 133 -0.15 23.21 -20.00
C ASN A 133 0.74 22.61 -18.92
N GLU A 134 1.72 21.80 -19.32
CA GLU A 134 2.67 21.14 -18.42
C GLU A 134 2.02 20.16 -17.41
N ILE A 135 0.72 19.85 -17.58
CA ILE A 135 -0.03 18.91 -16.71
C ILE A 135 -0.45 17.67 -17.49
N PHE A 136 -0.12 16.50 -16.95
CA PHE A 136 -0.39 15.18 -17.52
C PHE A 136 -1.12 14.30 -16.50
N LEU A 137 -2.13 13.56 -16.95
CA LEU A 137 -2.81 12.52 -16.20
C LEU A 137 -2.26 11.16 -16.64
N CYS A 138 -1.84 10.34 -15.68
CA CYS A 138 -1.40 8.97 -15.89
C CYS A 138 -2.39 8.04 -15.19
N THR A 139 -2.97 7.07 -15.90
CA THR A 139 -3.92 6.09 -15.36
C THR A 139 -3.39 4.67 -15.48
N PRO A 140 -3.59 3.81 -14.46
CA PRO A 140 -3.46 2.37 -14.63
C PRO A 140 -4.71 1.82 -15.35
N LYS A 141 -4.60 0.60 -15.89
CA LYS A 141 -5.65 -0.08 -16.67
C LYS A 141 -7.03 -0.25 -16.01
N ASN A 142 -7.14 0.01 -14.72
CA ASN A 142 -8.38 -0.04 -13.95
C ASN A 142 -9.15 1.30 -13.93
N VAL A 143 -8.63 2.36 -14.58
CA VAL A 143 -9.22 3.68 -14.63
C VAL A 143 -9.40 4.12 -16.09
N GLU A 144 -10.67 4.19 -16.51
CA GLU A 144 -11.10 4.71 -17.81
C GLU A 144 -11.18 6.25 -17.77
N ILE A 145 -10.86 6.91 -18.88
CA ILE A 145 -10.87 8.37 -19.01
C ILE A 145 -11.98 8.78 -19.99
N ASP A 146 -13.05 9.37 -19.47
CA ASP A 146 -14.10 9.99 -20.28
C ASP A 146 -13.74 11.46 -20.59
N GLY A 147 -13.33 11.73 -21.83
CA GLY A 147 -13.19 13.10 -22.35
C GLY A 147 -12.00 13.29 -23.29
N VAL A 148 -12.22 14.08 -24.34
CA VAL A 148 -11.17 14.56 -25.24
C VAL A 148 -10.94 16.04 -24.97
N LEU A 149 -9.71 16.40 -24.62
CA LEU A 149 -9.30 17.79 -24.46
C LEU A 149 -8.69 18.26 -25.78
N GLU A 150 -9.26 19.30 -26.38
CA GLU A 150 -8.71 19.88 -27.61
C GLU A 150 -7.34 20.51 -27.32
N GLN A 151 -6.29 19.88 -27.82
CA GLN A 151 -4.94 20.44 -27.76
C GLN A 151 -4.81 21.55 -28.80
N THR A 152 -4.52 22.77 -28.35
CA THR A 152 -4.04 23.83 -29.26
C THR A 152 -2.53 23.63 -29.45
N ASN A 153 -2.13 23.39 -30.70
CA ASN A 153 -0.85 22.85 -31.20
C ASN A 153 0.44 23.65 -30.88
N THR A 154 0.52 24.37 -29.76
CA THR A 154 1.68 25.18 -29.35
C THR A 154 2.86 24.37 -28.79
N PHE A 155 2.78 23.04 -28.85
CA PHE A 155 3.87 22.11 -28.51
C PHE A 155 4.32 21.24 -29.70
N ASP A 156 3.58 21.27 -30.82
CA ASP A 156 3.80 20.41 -32.00
C ASP A 156 5.02 20.84 -32.84
N ASP A 157 5.56 22.05 -32.62
CA ASP A 157 6.79 22.55 -33.26
C ASP A 157 8.08 21.86 -32.72
N LEU A 158 7.96 20.83 -31.87
CA LEU A 158 9.05 19.96 -31.44
C LEU A 158 8.62 18.50 -31.59
N GLU A 159 9.25 17.76 -32.51
CA GLU A 159 8.99 16.35 -32.85
C GLU A 159 9.00 15.41 -31.61
N ILE A 160 7.86 15.27 -30.93
CA ILE A 160 7.67 14.37 -29.78
C ILE A 160 6.18 13.94 -29.69
N TYR A 161 5.77 13.09 -30.64
CA TYR A 161 4.41 12.54 -30.83
C TYR A 161 3.33 13.52 -31.29
#